data_AF-A0A7S0UDQ9-F1
#
_entry.id   AF-A0A7S0UDQ9-F1
#
_cell.length_a   1.000
_cell.length_b   1.000
_cell.length_c   1.000
_cell.angle_alpha   90.00
_cell.angle_beta   90.00
_cell.angle_gamma   90.00
#
_symmetry.space_group_name_H-M   'P 1'
#
loop_
_entity.id
_entity.type
_entity.pdbx_description
1 polymer ?
#
loop_
_entity_poly.entity_id
_entity_poly.type
_entity_poly.pdbx_seq_one_letter_code
_entity_poly.pdbx_strand_id
1 'polypeptide(L)'
;AAFDDVMFKVFEGLMDGQRVATWQPVGLDKSRLRAWLLICKVLLHQLQQLACFPYFSKLWLSFLEHTERYMRHQHATMLHLECVPQQLHNLIEVMQLHGIFTKEGSELDGNALWTQTWTTIHRFCPTLTPPEPLADGDGKEEGEGRQEE
;
A
#
# COMPACT_ATOMS: atom_id res chain seq x y z
N ALA A 1 2.03 -14.33 -11.19
CA ALA A 1 1.62 -14.39 -12.61
C ALA A 1 0.09 -14.34 -12.76
N ALA A 2 -0.67 -15.40 -12.48
CA ALA A 2 -2.13 -15.38 -12.71
C ALA A 2 -2.91 -14.39 -11.83
N PHE A 3 -2.54 -14.25 -10.55
CA PHE A 3 -3.20 -13.33 -9.62
C PHE A 3 -2.90 -11.86 -9.96
N ASP A 4 -1.63 -11.54 -10.22
CA ASP A 4 -1.20 -10.18 -10.59
C ASP A 4 -1.88 -9.72 -11.87
N ASP A 5 -1.90 -10.57 -12.90
CA ASP A 5 -2.55 -10.26 -14.17
C ASP A 5 -4.06 -10.04 -14.02
N VAL A 6 -4.73 -10.84 -13.19
CA VAL A 6 -6.18 -10.67 -12.94
C VAL A 6 -6.43 -9.42 -12.10
N MET A 7 -5.61 -9.17 -11.07
CA MET A 7 -5.74 -7.98 -10.23
C MET A 7 -5.54 -6.71 -11.05
N PHE A 8 -4.48 -6.63 -11.86
CA PHE A 8 -4.21 -5.46 -12.71
C PHE A 8 -5.25 -5.31 -13.82
N LYS A 9 -5.69 -6.39 -14.46
CA LYS A 9 -6.78 -6.31 -15.46
C LYS A 9 -8.10 -5.85 -14.86
N VAL A 10 -8.41 -6.27 -13.64
CA VAL A 10 -9.59 -5.77 -12.91
C VAL A 10 -9.40 -4.30 -12.55
N PHE A 11 -8.22 -3.91 -12.06
CA PHE A 11 -7.90 -2.51 -11.75
C PHE A 11 -8.00 -1.61 -12.99
N GLU A 12 -7.37 -2.00 -14.09
CA GLU A 12 -7.40 -1.30 -15.38
C GLU A 12 -8.81 -1.27 -15.97
N GLY A 13 -9.56 -2.37 -15.94
CA GLY A 13 -10.94 -2.41 -16.43
C GLY A 13 -11.91 -1.55 -15.63
N LEU A 14 -11.67 -1.39 -14.32
CA LEU A 14 -12.41 -0.46 -13.47
C LEU A 14 -12.05 1.00 -13.77
N MET A 15 -10.78 1.27 -14.13
CA MET A 15 -10.32 2.61 -14.53
C MET A 15 -10.78 2.99 -15.95
N ASP A 16 -10.81 2.04 -16.90
CA ASP A 16 -11.19 2.23 -18.31
C ASP A 16 -12.72 2.25 -18.53
N GLY A 17 -13.50 2.15 -17.45
CA GLY A 17 -14.97 2.33 -17.45
C GLY A 17 -15.46 3.72 -17.89
N GLN A 18 -14.65 4.51 -18.61
CA GLN A 18 -15.02 5.76 -19.25
C GLN A 18 -16.16 5.61 -20.28
N ARG A 19 -16.34 4.41 -20.86
CA ARG A 19 -17.37 4.20 -21.89
C ARG A 19 -18.83 4.29 -21.39
N VAL A 20 -19.06 4.23 -20.07
CA VAL A 20 -20.41 4.28 -19.46
C VAL A 20 -20.73 5.66 -18.84
N ALA A 21 -19.80 6.62 -18.93
CA ALA A 21 -19.87 7.90 -18.22
C ALA A 21 -20.89 8.92 -18.77
N THR A 22 -21.62 8.61 -19.85
CA THR A 22 -22.54 9.57 -20.49
C THR A 22 -23.85 9.80 -19.74
N TRP A 23 -24.22 8.95 -18.77
CA TRP A 23 -25.51 9.05 -18.08
C TRP A 23 -25.48 9.26 -16.56
N GLN A 24 -24.44 8.80 -15.83
CA GLN A 24 -24.38 8.92 -14.36
C GLN A 24 -22.95 9.09 -13.80
N PRO A 25 -22.36 10.31 -13.85
CA PRO A 25 -21.00 10.56 -13.39
C PRO A 25 -20.77 10.28 -11.90
N VAL A 26 -21.69 10.69 -11.02
CA VAL A 26 -21.56 10.58 -9.54
C VAL A 26 -21.69 9.15 -9.02
N GLY A 27 -22.51 8.31 -9.67
CA GLY A 27 -22.66 6.90 -9.30
C GLY A 27 -21.43 6.06 -9.66
N LEU A 28 -20.74 6.46 -10.73
CA LEU A 28 -19.54 5.81 -11.23
C LEU A 28 -18.36 6.01 -10.27
N ASP A 29 -18.21 7.22 -9.71
CA ASP A 29 -17.18 7.55 -8.72
C ASP A 29 -17.25 6.68 -7.45
N LYS A 30 -18.47 6.51 -6.89
CA LYS A 30 -18.67 5.64 -5.71
C LYS A 30 -18.39 4.17 -6.02
N SER A 31 -18.73 3.72 -7.22
CA SER A 31 -18.52 2.33 -7.65
C SER A 31 -17.04 2.04 -7.89
N ARG A 32 -16.31 3.00 -8.47
CA ARG A 32 -14.85 2.95 -8.64
C ARG A 32 -14.14 2.89 -7.29
N LEU A 33 -14.50 3.78 -6.36
CA LEU A 33 -13.95 3.75 -5.00
C LEU A 33 -14.21 2.40 -4.32
N ARG A 34 -15.44 1.87 -4.39
CA ARG A 34 -15.78 0.57 -3.81
C ARG A 34 -14.97 -0.58 -4.40
N ALA A 35 -14.74 -0.53 -5.72
CA ALA A 35 -13.97 -1.57 -6.39
C ALA A 35 -12.48 -1.49 -6.03
N TRP A 36 -11.91 -0.28 -5.96
CA TRP A 36 -10.55 -0.06 -5.42
C TRP A 36 -10.44 -0.57 -3.97
N LEU A 37 -11.40 -0.22 -3.10
CA LEU A 37 -11.46 -0.70 -1.73
C LEU A 37 -11.54 -2.23 -1.63
N LEU A 38 -12.25 -2.88 -2.55
CA LEU A 38 -12.32 -4.34 -2.61
C LEU A 38 -10.95 -4.94 -2.95
N ILE A 39 -10.22 -4.34 -3.89
CA ILE A 39 -8.85 -4.74 -4.23
C ILE A 39 -7.94 -4.60 -3.01
N CYS A 40 -8.00 -3.48 -2.29
CA CYS A 40 -7.26 -3.30 -1.03
C CYS A 40 -7.56 -4.41 -0.03
N LYS A 41 -8.84 -4.78 0.14
CA LYS A 41 -9.24 -5.88 1.03
C LYS A 41 -8.72 -7.24 0.57
N VAL A 42 -8.75 -7.54 -0.72
CA VAL A 42 -8.22 -8.81 -1.26
C VAL A 42 -6.70 -8.87 -1.09
N LEU A 43 -6.00 -7.75 -1.34
CA LEU A 43 -4.57 -7.62 -1.13
C LEU A 43 -4.19 -7.85 0.34
N LEU A 44 -4.95 -7.30 1.29
CA LEU A 44 -4.79 -7.58 2.73
C LEU A 44 -5.06 -9.04 3.08
N HIS A 45 -6.18 -9.59 2.59
CA HIS A 45 -6.56 -10.96 2.91
C HIS A 45 -5.54 -11.98 2.43
N GLN A 46 -4.88 -11.70 1.31
CA GLN A 46 -3.84 -12.54 0.74
C GLN A 46 -2.42 -12.06 1.11
N LEU A 47 -2.27 -11.03 1.95
CA LEU A 47 -1.00 -10.37 2.20
C LEU A 47 0.07 -11.36 2.68
N GLN A 48 -0.28 -12.25 3.60
CA GLN A 48 0.64 -13.25 4.13
C GLN A 48 1.13 -14.24 3.05
N GLN A 49 0.29 -14.57 2.08
CA GLN A 49 0.67 -15.43 0.95
C GLN A 49 1.46 -14.64 -0.10
N LEU A 50 1.03 -13.42 -0.41
CA LEU A 50 1.65 -12.53 -1.39
C LEU A 50 3.06 -12.09 -0.95
N ALA A 51 3.25 -11.79 0.34
CA ALA A 51 4.52 -11.39 0.92
C ALA A 51 5.57 -12.52 0.97
N CYS A 52 5.19 -13.76 0.65
CA CYS A 52 6.12 -14.87 0.47
C CYS A 52 6.68 -14.94 -0.96
N PHE A 53 6.12 -14.19 -1.91
CA PHE A 53 6.62 -14.17 -3.27
C PHE A 53 7.75 -13.14 -3.43
N PRO A 54 8.82 -13.48 -4.18
CA PRO A 54 9.97 -12.60 -4.35
C PRO A 54 9.62 -11.31 -5.11
N TYR A 55 8.58 -11.35 -5.94
CA TYR A 55 8.12 -10.22 -6.76
C TYR A 55 7.09 -9.31 -6.07
N PHE A 56 6.81 -9.54 -4.78
CA PHE A 56 5.83 -8.74 -4.03
C PHE A 56 6.15 -7.24 -4.04
N SER A 57 7.41 -6.88 -3.87
CA SER A 57 7.87 -5.48 -3.85
C SER A 57 7.49 -4.76 -5.14
N LYS A 58 7.64 -5.42 -6.29
CA LYS A 58 7.24 -4.88 -7.59
C LYS A 58 5.72 -4.78 -7.75
N LEU A 59 4.98 -5.78 -7.27
CA LEU A 59 3.51 -5.78 -7.25
C LEU A 59 2.96 -4.59 -6.44
N TRP A 60 3.49 -4.39 -5.24
CA TRP A 60 3.10 -3.31 -4.33
C TRP A 60 3.37 -1.93 -4.94
N LEU A 61 4.58 -1.71 -5.47
CA LEU A 61 4.93 -0.44 -6.09
C LEU A 61 4.05 -0.16 -7.32
N SER A 62 3.78 -1.17 -8.15
CA SER A 62 2.85 -1.03 -9.27
C SER A 62 1.44 -0.68 -8.77
N PHE A 63 0.93 -1.31 -7.70
CA PHE A 63 -0.36 -0.95 -7.10
C PHE A 63 -0.40 0.53 -6.65
N LEU A 64 0.68 1.04 -6.05
CA LEU A 64 0.79 2.45 -5.67
C LEU A 64 0.81 3.38 -6.88
N GLU A 65 1.55 3.06 -7.95
CA GLU A 65 1.56 3.83 -9.19
C GLU A 65 0.18 3.88 -9.85
N HIS A 66 -0.55 2.77 -9.82
CA HIS A 66 -1.92 2.69 -10.31
C HIS A 66 -2.87 3.53 -9.45
N THR A 67 -2.68 3.55 -8.13
CA THR A 67 -3.43 4.41 -7.21
C THR A 67 -3.08 5.89 -7.40
N GLU A 68 -1.82 6.23 -7.66
CA GLU A 68 -1.38 7.58 -8.02
C GLU A 68 -2.07 8.05 -9.31
N ARG A 69 -2.11 7.20 -10.34
CA ARG A 69 -2.84 7.50 -11.58
C ARG A 69 -4.33 7.65 -11.33
N TYR A 70 -4.92 6.79 -10.51
CA TYR A 70 -6.34 6.86 -10.12
C TYR A 70 -6.69 8.18 -9.43
N MET A 71 -5.82 8.66 -8.54
CA MET A 71 -6.02 9.94 -7.84
C MET A 71 -5.74 11.16 -8.74
N ARG A 72 -4.83 11.02 -9.72
CA ARG A 72 -4.46 12.10 -10.65
C ARG A 72 -5.40 12.21 -11.86
N HIS A 73 -5.93 11.08 -12.35
CA HIS A 73 -6.85 11.05 -13.48
C HIS A 73 -8.29 11.07 -12.98
N GLN A 74 -8.92 12.24 -13.16
CA GLN A 74 -10.35 12.49 -13.08
C GLN A 74 -10.94 12.60 -11.66
N HIS A 75 -11.50 13.78 -11.39
CA HIS A 75 -12.63 13.96 -10.48
C HIS A 75 -12.53 13.19 -9.15
N ALA A 76 -11.37 13.21 -8.50
CA ALA A 76 -11.22 12.72 -7.13
C ALA A 76 -12.17 13.53 -6.25
N THR A 77 -13.38 12.99 -6.06
CA THR A 77 -14.38 13.58 -5.16
C THR A 77 -13.82 13.64 -3.76
N MET A 78 -14.39 14.49 -2.89
CA MET A 78 -13.96 14.56 -1.48
C MET A 78 -13.89 13.17 -0.83
N LEU A 79 -14.80 12.25 -1.21
CA LEU A 79 -14.80 10.86 -0.74
C LEU A 79 -13.50 10.11 -1.08
N HIS A 80 -12.92 10.33 -2.27
CA HIS A 80 -11.64 9.72 -2.63
C HIS A 80 -10.49 10.31 -1.82
N LEU A 81 -10.49 11.63 -1.67
CA LEU A 81 -9.47 12.36 -0.90
C LEU A 81 -9.48 11.97 0.58
N GLU A 82 -10.60 11.49 1.12
CA GLU A 82 -10.69 10.98 2.50
C GLU A 82 -10.42 9.47 2.60
N CYS A 83 -11.05 8.66 1.74
CA CYS A 83 -11.03 7.21 1.87
C CYS A 83 -9.71 6.58 1.40
N VAL A 84 -9.09 7.12 0.34
CA VAL A 84 -7.86 6.55 -0.23
C VAL A 84 -6.68 6.69 0.73
N PRO A 85 -6.36 7.88 1.29
CA PRO A 85 -5.26 8.00 2.24
C PRO A 85 -5.49 7.16 3.50
N GLN A 86 -6.73 7.15 4.03
CA GLN A 86 -7.07 6.38 5.22
C GLN A 86 -6.85 4.87 5.00
N GLN A 87 -7.23 4.35 3.83
CA GLN A 87 -6.99 2.94 3.55
C GLN A 87 -5.55 2.61 3.25
N LEU A 88 -4.81 3.49 2.56
CA LEU A 88 -3.38 3.30 2.36
C LEU A 88 -2.62 3.27 3.68
N HIS A 89 -2.97 4.14 4.64
CA HIS A 89 -2.42 4.08 5.98
C HIS A 89 -2.64 2.71 6.61
N ASN A 90 -3.89 2.23 6.62
CA ASN A 90 -4.22 0.91 7.15
C ASN A 90 -3.46 -0.23 6.44
N LEU A 91 -3.27 -0.14 5.12
CA LEU A 91 -2.48 -1.11 4.37
C LEU A 91 -1.03 -1.14 4.85
N ILE A 92 -0.40 0.02 4.95
CA ILE A 92 1.03 0.14 5.34
C ILE A 92 1.22 -0.32 6.78
N GLU A 93 0.32 0.07 7.68
CA GLU A 93 0.35 -0.36 9.09
C GLU A 93 0.26 -1.88 9.19
N VAL A 94 -0.67 -2.50 8.47
CA VAL A 94 -0.77 -3.97 8.43
C VAL A 94 0.49 -4.59 7.82
N MET A 95 1.05 -4.03 6.75
CA MET A 95 2.29 -4.52 6.15
C MET A 95 3.49 -4.42 7.11
N GLN A 96 3.56 -3.34 7.91
CA GLN A 96 4.57 -3.16 8.94
C GLN A 96 4.41 -4.18 10.07
N LEU A 97 3.19 -4.41 10.55
CA LEU A 97 2.89 -5.43 11.57
C LEU A 97 3.24 -6.85 11.09
N HIS A 98 3.15 -7.12 9.79
CA HIS A 98 3.53 -8.40 9.20
C HIS A 98 5.03 -8.49 8.86
N GLY A 99 5.83 -7.49 9.23
CA GLY A 99 7.28 -7.45 9.01
C GLY A 99 7.67 -7.38 7.54
N ILE A 100 6.81 -6.88 6.65
CA ILE A 100 7.11 -6.84 5.22
C ILE A 100 8.21 -5.83 4.90
N PHE A 101 8.27 -4.73 5.65
CA PHE A 101 9.32 -3.71 5.52
C PHE A 101 10.61 -4.04 6.27
N THR A 102 10.64 -5.14 7.04
CA THR A 102 11.81 -5.58 7.82
C THR A 102 12.35 -6.95 7.37
N LYS A 103 11.67 -7.63 6.44
CA LYS A 103 12.10 -8.91 5.89
C LYS A 103 13.36 -8.75 5.03
N GLU A 104 14.48 -9.25 5.53
CA GLU A 104 15.66 -9.57 4.73
C GLU A 104 15.35 -10.81 3.86
N GLY A 105 15.21 -10.64 2.55
CA GLY A 105 14.90 -11.74 1.62
C GLY A 105 13.92 -11.42 0.48
N SER A 106 13.40 -10.20 0.41
CA SER A 106 12.71 -9.70 -0.80
C SER A 106 13.73 -9.25 -1.85
N GLU A 107 13.33 -9.19 -3.13
CA GLU A 107 14.15 -8.69 -4.24
C GLU A 107 14.64 -7.24 -4.01
N LEU A 108 13.92 -6.47 -3.19
CA LEU A 108 14.37 -5.19 -2.62
C LEU A 108 14.62 -5.33 -1.11
N ASP A 109 15.66 -4.63 -0.63
CA ASP A 109 15.85 -4.37 0.80
C ASP A 109 14.57 -3.75 1.40
N GLY A 110 14.17 -4.20 2.60
CA GLY A 110 12.94 -3.77 3.26
C GLY A 110 12.89 -2.25 3.48
N ASN A 111 14.05 -1.65 3.77
CA ASN A 111 14.20 -0.21 3.90
C ASN A 111 14.04 0.54 2.56
N ALA A 112 14.49 -0.06 1.45
CA ALA A 112 14.30 0.50 0.11
C ALA A 112 12.81 0.47 -0.29
N LEU A 113 12.10 -0.63 0.00
CA LEU A 113 10.66 -0.74 -0.25
C LEU A 113 9.87 0.30 0.55
N TRP A 114 10.22 0.51 1.83
CA TRP A 114 9.62 1.54 2.68
C TRP A 114 9.82 2.94 2.09
N THR A 115 11.06 3.27 1.74
CA THR A 115 11.41 4.59 1.16
C THR A 115 10.63 4.86 -0.12
N GLN A 116 10.54 3.87 -1.02
CA GLN A 116 9.87 4.02 -2.30
C GLN A 116 8.33 4.08 -2.15
N THR A 117 7.78 3.39 -1.15
CA THR A 117 6.35 3.46 -0.77
C THR A 117 5.98 4.90 -0.40
N TRP A 118 6.69 5.50 0.56
CA TRP A 118 6.43 6.86 1.01
C TRP A 118 6.71 7.90 -0.07
N THR A 119 7.78 7.70 -0.85
CA THR A 119 8.07 8.57 -2.00
C THR A 119 6.91 8.61 -3.00
N THR A 120 6.25 7.48 -3.24
CA THR A 120 5.11 7.41 -4.17
C THR A 120 3.87 8.02 -3.56
N ILE A 121 3.59 7.74 -2.29
CA ILE A 121 2.44 8.29 -1.55
C ILE A 121 2.49 9.81 -1.47
N HIS A 122 3.66 10.39 -1.15
CA HIS A 122 3.80 11.85 -1.07
C HIS A 122 3.48 12.57 -2.39
N ARG A 123 3.53 11.89 -3.55
CA ARG A 123 3.15 12.50 -4.84
C ARG A 123 1.66 12.77 -4.98
N PHE A 124 0.81 12.02 -4.28
CA PHE A 124 -0.65 12.15 -4.39
C PHE A 124 -1.36 12.39 -3.05
N CYS A 125 -0.70 12.16 -1.92
CA CYS A 125 -1.18 12.43 -0.57
C CYS A 125 -0.05 13.03 0.29
N PRO A 126 0.30 14.32 0.09
CA PRO A 126 1.42 14.94 0.80
C PRO A 126 1.16 15.10 2.31
N THR A 127 -0.10 15.07 2.75
CA THR A 127 -0.50 15.23 4.15
C THR A 127 -0.39 13.94 4.98
N LEU A 128 -0.16 12.78 4.35
CA LEU A 128 -0.06 11.52 5.06
C LEU A 128 1.34 11.39 5.68
N THR A 129 1.39 11.18 6.99
CA THR A 129 2.64 10.93 7.72
C THR A 129 2.85 9.43 7.89
N PRO A 130 4.11 8.96 7.86
CA PRO A 130 4.41 7.58 8.22
C PRO A 130 3.96 7.27 9.65
N PRO A 131 3.41 6.05 9.90
CA PRO A 131 3.20 5.58 11.25
C PRO A 131 4.55 5.53 11.96
N GLU A 132 4.55 5.78 13.28
CA GLU A 132 5.78 5.73 14.06
C GLU A 132 6.46 4.37 13.84
N PRO A 133 7.79 4.34 13.61
CA PRO A 133 8.50 3.09 13.56
C PRO A 133 8.27 2.37 14.89
N LEU A 134 7.82 1.11 14.81
CA LEU A 134 7.72 0.22 15.97
C LEU A 134 9.07 0.30 16.68
N ALA A 135 9.08 0.89 17.87
CA ALA A 135 10.29 1.04 18.66
C ALA A 135 10.95 -0.33 18.76
N ASP A 136 12.14 -0.48 18.17
CA ASP A 136 13.02 -1.58 18.47
C ASP A 136 13.11 -1.65 19.99
N GLY A 137 12.70 -2.78 20.56
CA GLY A 137 12.75 -3.02 21.99
C GLY A 137 14.13 -2.64 22.50
N ASP A 138 14.16 -1.68 23.40
CA ASP A 138 15.31 -1.21 24.16
C ASP A 138 16.10 -2.42 24.67
N GLY A 139 17.18 -2.74 23.97
CA GLY A 139 18.02 -3.90 24.17
C GLY A 139 19.46 -3.46 24.32
N LYS A 140 19.73 -2.72 25.41
CA LYS A 140 21.04 -2.36 25.99
C LYS A 140 20.72 -1.37 27.12
N GLU A 141 21.03 -1.60 28.39
CA GLU A 141 22.23 -2.15 29.01
C GLU A 141 21.87 -2.68 30.40
N GLU A 142 22.36 -3.85 30.78
CA GLU A 142 22.87 -4.11 32.15
C GLU A 142 23.66 -5.42 32.10
N GLY A 143 24.78 -5.34 31.38
CA GLY A 143 25.87 -6.29 31.50
C GLY A 143 27.02 -5.61 32.22
N GLU A 144 26.91 -5.42 33.54
CA GLU A 144 28.06 -5.06 34.37
C GLU A 144 28.32 -6.19 35.38
N GLY A 145 28.80 -7.31 34.85
CA GLY A 145 29.65 -8.21 35.59
C GLY A 145 31.10 -7.89 35.27
N ARG A 146 31.82 -7.23 36.19
CA ARG A 146 33.26 -7.44 36.31
C ARG A 146 33.69 -7.42 37.77
N GLN A 147 34.32 -8.53 38.12
CA GLN A 147 34.95 -8.87 39.39
C GLN A 147 36.23 -8.05 39.65
N GLU A 148 36.77 -8.28 40.86
CA GLU A 148 38.13 -8.01 41.35
C GLU A 148 38.36 -6.56 41.83
N GLU A 149 38.85 -6.28 43.04
CA GLU A 149 39.76 -7.03 43.94
C GLU A 149 39.55 -6.56 45.40
#